data_AF-A0A4V2YHT0-F1
#
_entry.id   AF-A0A4V2YHT0-F1
#
_cell.length_a   1.000
_cell.length_b   1.000
_cell.length_c   1.000
_cell.angle_alpha   90.00
_cell.angle_beta   90.00
_cell.angle_gamma   90.00
#
_symmetry.space_group_name_H-M   'P 1'
#
loop_
_entity.id
_entity.type
_entity.pdbx_description
1 polymer ?
#
loop_
_entity_poly.entity_id
_entity_poly.type
_entity_poly.pdbx_seq_one_letter_code
_entity_poly.pdbx_strand_id
1 'polypeptide(L)'
;MSDRWDREQVLGLAPDAPSAKAAGGVAKPGKWAGTGCDDEAVWGECQGSGKSAYRTCADLTEPAFRCSCPSRKFPCKHALGLLLLWADGAVDTGPRPGWTAEWMEERRERAGKAAQRKAATAAKTRDPKTVERRERRVEDGLAELDQWLRDQVAHGLAQAEKAPYRMWDDAARRLVDAQAGSLAGQVRGLAAIPRQPGWPDRLLEEYALLRLLMRAYARRDELPEGLRDTVRSRVGFTVPQEEVLAGGERVRDRWWVTGVRDTAQELLTTRRVWLLGRRTRRPALVLSFAAPGTSLDSSLIVGTEIDAELAFYPGTPPLRALVAERHGAVAPGRPAGTSVQGFLDEHAAALARDPWLDRWPATLENVRLARAAGGDLAVVDGAGDALPLRLGDPWRLLALSGGGPVTMAGEWSPRGLGPLAAWHDDEGTVIL
;
A
#
# COMPACT_ATOMS: atom_id res chain seq x y z
N MET A 1 -0.10 -13.81 24.57
CA MET A 1 0.34 -12.88 23.51
C MET A 1 0.21 -11.48 24.08
N SER A 2 1.27 -10.69 24.01
CA SER A 2 1.25 -9.31 24.50
C SER A 2 0.38 -8.46 23.57
N ASP A 3 -0.48 -7.59 24.12
CA ASP A 3 -1.24 -6.60 23.32
C ASP A 3 -0.35 -5.47 22.78
N ARG A 4 0.97 -5.54 23.05
CA ARG A 4 1.96 -4.53 22.66
C ARG A 4 2.62 -4.86 21.33
N TRP A 5 2.94 -3.83 20.56
CA TRP A 5 3.65 -3.99 19.29
C TRP A 5 5.03 -4.61 19.51
N ASP A 6 5.50 -5.38 18.53
CA ASP A 6 6.86 -5.88 18.50
C ASP A 6 7.85 -4.80 18.01
N ARG A 7 9.14 -5.10 18.17
CA ARG A 7 10.21 -4.18 17.80
C ARG A 7 10.18 -3.84 16.30
N GLU A 8 9.91 -4.82 15.44
CA GLU A 8 9.94 -4.64 13.99
C GLU A 8 8.80 -3.74 13.52
N GLN A 9 7.60 -3.89 14.09
CA GLN A 9 6.44 -3.02 13.88
C GLN A 9 6.76 -1.57 14.22
N VAL A 10 7.41 -1.33 15.37
CA VAL A 10 7.82 0.02 15.78
C VAL A 10 8.88 0.59 14.82
N LEU A 11 9.86 -0.22 14.42
CA LEU A 11 10.92 0.23 13.49
C LEU A 11 10.38 0.48 12.07
N GLY A 12 9.34 -0.24 11.65
CA GLY A 12 8.63 -0.03 10.39
C GLY A 12 7.94 1.34 10.29
N LEU A 13 7.69 2.01 11.41
CA LEU A 13 7.18 3.40 11.45
C LEU A 13 8.26 4.44 11.13
N ALA A 14 9.55 4.07 11.15
CA ALA A 14 10.62 5.05 11.03
C ALA A 14 10.63 5.72 9.65
N PRO A 15 10.75 7.06 9.57
CA PRO A 15 10.78 7.76 8.28
C PRO A 15 12.05 7.48 7.48
N ASP A 16 13.12 7.02 8.14
CA ASP A 16 14.36 6.57 7.50
C ASP A 16 15.21 5.71 8.45
N ALA A 17 16.16 4.95 7.89
CA ALA A 17 17.06 4.07 8.64
C ALA A 17 17.90 4.79 9.73
N PRO A 18 18.42 6.02 9.52
CA PRO A 18 19.07 6.77 10.59
C PRO A 18 18.17 7.06 11.78
N SER A 19 16.88 7.35 11.56
CA SER A 19 15.90 7.60 12.63
C SER A 19 15.61 6.34 13.43
N ALA A 20 15.46 5.19 12.75
CA ALA A 20 15.33 3.87 13.37
C ALA A 20 16.54 3.55 14.27
N LYS A 21 17.77 3.75 13.77
CA LYS A 21 19.00 3.54 14.54
C LYS A 21 19.10 4.48 15.75
N ALA A 22 18.75 5.75 15.58
CA ALA A 22 18.78 6.73 16.66
C ALA A 22 17.74 6.45 17.76
N ALA A 23 16.60 5.86 17.41
CA ALA A 23 15.56 5.46 18.36
C ALA A 23 16.09 4.43 19.37
N GLY A 24 16.84 3.42 18.92
CA GLY A 24 17.46 2.44 19.81
C GLY A 24 18.43 3.05 20.84
N GLY A 25 19.06 4.18 20.51
CA GLY A 25 19.93 4.91 21.44
C GLY A 25 19.19 5.65 22.56
N VAL A 26 17.90 5.94 22.37
CA VAL A 26 17.05 6.60 23.37
C VAL A 26 16.04 5.66 24.03
N ALA A 27 15.80 4.46 23.49
CA ALA A 27 15.00 3.40 24.09
C ALA A 27 15.71 2.73 25.28
N LYS A 28 15.96 3.50 26.35
CA LYS A 28 16.60 3.03 27.59
C LYS A 28 15.83 3.60 28.78
N PRO A 29 15.35 2.79 29.75
CA PRO A 29 14.50 3.29 30.84
C PRO A 29 15.09 4.51 31.57
N GLY A 30 16.40 4.50 31.88
CA GLY A 30 17.07 5.61 32.56
C GLY A 30 17.16 6.94 31.78
N LYS A 31 16.73 7.00 30.51
CA LYS A 31 16.60 8.25 29.75
C LYS A 31 15.20 8.85 29.82
N TRP A 32 14.26 8.14 30.42
CA TRP A 32 12.85 8.51 30.45
C TRP A 32 12.37 8.70 31.87
N ALA A 33 11.49 9.68 32.05
CA ALA A 33 10.77 9.93 33.28
C ALA A 33 9.28 10.06 32.98
N GLY A 34 8.44 9.82 33.99
CA GLY A 34 6.98 9.97 33.88
C GLY A 34 6.37 9.12 32.76
N THR A 35 6.95 7.96 32.46
CA THR A 35 6.42 7.04 31.47
C THR A 35 5.15 6.39 31.97
N GLY A 36 4.18 6.23 31.07
CA GLY A 36 2.97 5.47 31.34
C GLY A 36 2.25 5.11 30.05
N CYS A 37 1.35 4.14 30.14
CA CYS A 37 0.41 3.84 29.07
C CYS A 37 -0.99 3.55 29.62
N ASP A 38 -1.96 3.61 28.72
CA ASP A 38 -3.31 3.07 28.86
C ASP A 38 -3.70 2.40 27.54
N ASP A 39 -4.97 2.03 27.38
CA ASP A 39 -5.47 1.31 26.20
C ASP A 39 -5.38 2.10 24.90
N GLU A 40 -5.29 3.43 24.96
CA GLU A 40 -5.32 4.31 23.78
C GLU A 40 -4.00 5.04 23.53
N ALA A 41 -3.16 5.20 24.55
CA ALA A 41 -1.98 6.06 24.46
C ALA A 41 -0.79 5.57 25.28
N VAL A 42 0.40 5.95 24.82
CA VAL A 42 1.66 5.85 25.57
C VAL A 42 2.31 7.22 25.67
N TRP A 43 2.91 7.54 26.80
CA TRP A 43 3.57 8.83 27.05
C TRP A 43 4.86 8.69 27.86
N GLY A 44 5.69 9.72 27.79
CA GLY A 44 6.88 9.85 28.63
C GLY A 44 7.67 11.12 28.33
N GLU A 45 8.61 11.44 29.23
CA GLU A 45 9.51 12.57 29.11
C GLU A 45 10.94 12.08 28.88
N CYS A 46 11.48 12.28 27.68
CA CYS A 46 12.84 11.86 27.35
C CYS A 46 13.83 12.98 27.67
N GLN A 47 14.88 12.68 28.44
CA GLN A 47 15.95 13.65 28.70
C GLN A 47 16.67 13.99 27.38
N GLY A 48 16.57 15.25 26.96
CA GLY A 48 17.25 15.78 25.78
C GLY A 48 18.73 16.08 26.04
N SER A 49 19.43 16.59 25.01
CA SER A 49 20.79 17.12 25.15
C SER A 49 20.85 18.49 25.86
N GLY A 50 19.69 19.06 26.25
CA GLY A 50 19.56 20.33 26.95
C GLY A 50 18.97 20.18 28.36
N LYS A 51 18.56 21.30 28.97
CA LYS A 51 18.02 21.34 30.34
C LYS A 51 16.57 20.84 30.47
N SER A 52 15.80 20.79 29.39
CA SER A 52 14.38 20.38 29.39
C SER A 52 14.18 18.99 28.79
N ALA A 53 13.32 18.19 29.42
CA ALA A 53 12.89 16.91 28.89
C ALA A 53 11.89 17.10 27.75
N TYR A 54 11.97 16.25 26.73
CA TYR A 54 11.03 16.25 25.61
C TYR A 54 9.81 15.38 25.94
N ARG A 55 8.67 16.03 26.15
CA ARG A 55 7.36 15.37 26.28
C ARG A 55 7.01 14.69 24.97
N THR A 56 6.77 13.40 25.06
CA THR A 56 6.51 12.53 23.92
C THR A 56 5.31 11.65 24.22
N CYS A 57 4.34 11.61 23.33
CA CYS A 57 3.23 10.67 23.41
C CYS A 57 2.88 10.12 22.02
N ALA A 58 2.22 8.97 22.01
CA ALA A 58 1.67 8.34 20.83
C ALA A 58 0.25 7.85 21.09
N ASP A 59 -0.60 8.00 20.09
CA ASP A 59 -1.94 7.39 20.00
C ASP A 59 -1.76 5.97 19.45
N LEU A 60 -2.31 4.96 20.12
CA LEU A 60 -2.22 3.54 19.77
C LEU A 60 -3.43 3.04 18.96
N THR A 61 -4.47 3.87 18.80
CA THR A 61 -5.70 3.56 18.04
C THR A 61 -5.56 3.95 16.57
N GLU A 62 -5.12 5.18 16.33
CA GLU A 62 -4.72 5.69 15.02
C GLU A 62 -3.28 6.19 15.13
N PRO A 63 -2.28 5.32 14.89
CA PRO A 63 -0.88 5.58 15.18
C PRO A 63 -0.41 6.97 14.74
N ALA A 64 -0.29 7.84 15.73
CA ALA A 64 0.11 9.23 15.56
C ALA A 64 0.98 9.66 16.71
N PHE A 65 1.81 10.66 16.48
CA PHE A 65 2.94 10.94 17.37
C PHE A 65 3.06 12.42 17.64
N ARG A 66 3.26 12.79 18.91
CA ARG A 66 3.62 14.14 19.32
C ARG A 66 4.89 14.10 20.16
N CYS A 67 5.84 14.95 19.81
CA CYS A 67 7.05 15.14 20.59
C CYS A 67 7.40 16.64 20.59
N SER A 68 7.81 17.18 21.73
CA SER A 68 8.24 18.59 21.84
C SER A 68 9.66 18.87 21.31
N CYS A 69 10.32 17.88 20.71
CA CYS A 69 11.67 18.06 20.16
C CYS A 69 11.67 18.83 18.83
N PRO A 70 12.76 19.53 18.46
CA PRO A 70 12.82 20.37 17.25
C PRO A 70 13.00 19.58 15.93
N SER A 71 12.84 18.25 15.96
CA SER A 71 13.04 17.42 14.76
C SER A 71 11.95 17.66 13.73
N ARG A 72 12.33 17.71 12.45
CA ARG A 72 11.39 17.75 11.32
C ARG A 72 11.00 16.35 10.81
N LYS A 73 11.53 15.29 11.40
CA LYS A 73 11.20 13.90 11.08
C LYS A 73 10.09 13.40 12.01
N PHE A 74 9.02 12.84 11.43
CA PHE A 74 7.88 12.33 12.16
C PHE A 74 7.50 10.93 11.64
N PRO A 75 7.44 9.90 12.50
CA PRO A 75 7.84 9.90 13.91
C PRO A 75 9.32 10.25 14.12
N CYS A 76 9.64 11.00 15.19
CA CYS A 76 11.02 11.32 15.55
C CYS A 76 11.66 10.18 16.36
N LYS A 77 12.97 10.24 16.59
CA LYS A 77 13.68 9.23 17.41
C LYS A 77 13.11 9.05 18.82
N HIS A 78 12.52 10.08 19.42
CA HIS A 78 11.93 9.99 20.76
C HIS A 78 10.58 9.27 20.72
N ALA A 79 9.74 9.55 19.72
CA ALA A 79 8.48 8.83 19.54
C ALA A 79 8.72 7.34 19.30
N LEU A 80 9.66 7.01 18.38
CA LEU A 80 10.09 5.63 18.15
C LEU A 80 10.70 5.01 19.41
N GLY A 81 11.54 5.75 20.14
CA GLY A 81 12.17 5.27 21.37
C GLY A 81 11.19 4.96 22.50
N LEU A 82 10.14 5.77 22.66
CA LEU A 82 9.05 5.51 23.61
C LEU A 82 8.29 4.25 23.25
N LEU A 83 7.94 4.09 21.97
CA LEU A 83 7.23 2.91 21.47
C LEU A 83 8.08 1.65 21.61
N LEU A 84 9.40 1.73 21.42
CA LEU A 84 10.32 0.62 21.68
C LEU A 84 10.33 0.24 23.17
N LEU A 85 10.36 1.21 24.09
CA LEU A 85 10.26 0.91 25.54
C LEU A 85 8.94 0.27 25.90
N TRP A 86 7.85 0.73 25.30
CA TRP A 86 6.54 0.13 25.50
C TRP A 86 6.49 -1.30 24.96
N ALA A 87 6.94 -1.52 23.72
CA ALA A 87 7.09 -2.84 23.09
C ALA A 87 7.89 -3.82 23.97
N ASP A 88 9.00 -3.35 24.54
CA ASP A 88 9.89 -4.14 25.41
C ASP A 88 9.32 -4.40 26.82
N GLY A 89 8.09 -3.99 27.12
CA GLY A 89 7.47 -4.21 28.44
C GLY A 89 7.88 -3.18 29.50
N ALA A 90 8.71 -2.20 29.18
CA ALA A 90 9.36 -1.30 30.14
C ALA A 90 8.55 -0.04 30.51
N VAL A 91 7.32 0.06 30.01
CA VAL A 91 6.35 1.12 30.37
C VAL A 91 5.17 0.49 31.10
N ASP A 92 4.90 0.98 32.31
CA ASP A 92 3.79 0.54 33.15
C ASP A 92 2.48 1.28 32.83
N THR A 93 1.36 0.67 33.18
CA THR A 93 0.05 1.35 33.10
C THR A 93 -0.03 2.46 34.14
N GLY A 94 -0.57 3.62 33.77
CA GLY A 94 -0.66 4.75 34.70
C GLY A 94 -1.70 5.80 34.31
N PRO A 95 -1.96 6.78 35.19
CA PRO A 95 -2.90 7.86 34.89
C PRO A 95 -2.33 8.78 33.82
N ARG A 96 -3.14 9.03 32.78
CA ARG A 96 -2.78 9.90 31.65
C ARG A 96 -2.51 11.34 32.11
N PRO A 97 -1.34 11.94 31.82
CA PRO A 97 -1.06 13.33 32.13
C PRO A 97 -1.94 14.29 31.33
N GLY A 98 -2.25 15.46 31.90
CA GLY A 98 -3.11 16.47 31.27
C GLY A 98 -2.68 16.86 29.85
N TRP A 99 -1.38 17.05 29.61
CA TRP A 99 -0.86 17.39 28.27
C TRP A 99 -1.03 16.27 27.22
N THR A 100 -1.12 15.00 27.66
CA THR A 100 -1.43 13.87 26.77
C THR A 100 -2.93 13.80 26.53
N ALA A 101 -3.75 13.98 27.57
CA ALA A 101 -5.21 14.01 27.45
C ALA A 101 -5.70 15.14 26.52
N GLU A 102 -5.19 16.36 26.71
CA GLU A 102 -5.46 17.52 25.85
C GLU A 102 -5.11 17.23 24.38
N TRP A 103 -3.96 16.59 24.14
CA TRP A 103 -3.55 16.25 22.78
C TRP A 103 -4.47 15.21 22.13
N MET A 104 -4.87 14.16 22.86
CA MET A 104 -5.79 13.14 22.36
C MET A 104 -7.15 13.75 22.03
N GLU A 105 -7.66 14.64 22.88
CA GLU A 105 -8.95 15.32 22.67
C GLU A 105 -8.90 16.29 21.48
N GLU A 106 -7.85 17.11 21.37
CA GLU A 106 -7.64 17.96 20.21
C GLU A 106 -7.59 17.16 18.90
N ARG A 107 -7.02 15.95 18.91
CA ARG A 107 -7.02 15.07 17.74
C ARG A 107 -8.42 14.59 17.39
N ARG A 108 -9.20 14.13 18.36
CA ARG A 108 -10.60 13.70 18.16
C ARG A 108 -11.45 14.83 17.59
N GLU A 109 -11.33 16.03 18.14
CA GLU A 109 -12.03 17.20 17.61
C GLU A 109 -11.61 17.55 16.18
N ARG A 110 -10.30 17.54 15.88
CA ARG A 110 -9.80 17.84 14.54
C ARG A 110 -10.27 16.81 13.52
N ALA A 111 -10.28 15.52 13.89
CA ALA A 111 -10.81 14.45 13.06
C ALA A 111 -12.31 14.67 12.77
N GLY A 112 -13.11 14.98 13.79
CA GLY A 112 -14.53 15.31 13.64
C GLY A 112 -14.78 16.54 12.74
N LYS A 113 -14.04 17.63 12.95
CA LYS A 113 -14.13 18.86 12.13
C LYS A 113 -13.69 18.62 10.68
N ALA A 114 -12.65 17.81 10.46
CA ALA A 114 -12.20 17.43 9.12
C ALA A 114 -13.24 16.58 8.38
N ALA A 115 -13.86 15.62 9.07
CA ALA A 115 -14.96 14.81 8.52
C ALA A 115 -16.16 15.70 8.12
N GLN A 116 -16.56 16.65 8.96
CA GLN A 116 -17.64 17.60 8.66
C GLN A 116 -17.32 18.51 7.46
N ARG A 117 -16.09 19.04 7.37
CA ARG A 117 -15.67 19.88 6.23
C ARG A 117 -15.63 19.10 4.91
N LYS A 118 -15.19 17.84 4.95
CA LYS A 118 -15.19 16.95 3.78
C LYS A 118 -16.63 16.66 3.33
N ALA A 119 -17.53 16.33 4.26
CA ALA A 119 -18.95 16.12 3.96
C ALA A 119 -19.62 17.36 3.33
N ALA A 120 -19.30 18.57 3.81
CA ALA A 120 -19.84 19.81 3.25
C ALA A 120 -19.33 20.13 1.83
N THR A 121 -18.12 19.68 1.47
CA THR A 121 -17.52 19.92 0.14
C THR A 121 -18.02 18.92 -0.91
N ALA A 122 -18.43 17.72 -0.47
CA ALA A 122 -18.95 16.65 -1.33
C ALA A 122 -20.29 17.00 -2.02
N ALA A 123 -21.03 17.99 -1.54
CA ALA A 123 -22.32 18.40 -2.09
C ALA A 123 -22.24 19.20 -3.41
N LYS A 124 -21.05 19.56 -3.89
CA LYS A 124 -20.89 20.27 -5.17
C LYS A 124 -20.96 19.29 -6.34
N THR A 125 -22.15 19.18 -6.93
CA THR A 125 -22.38 18.45 -8.17
C THR A 125 -21.54 19.07 -9.30
N ARG A 126 -20.78 18.25 -10.03
CA ARG A 126 -20.03 18.72 -11.21
C ARG A 126 -21.01 19.12 -12.31
N ASP A 127 -20.70 20.22 -13.00
CA ASP A 127 -21.45 20.66 -14.18
C ASP A 127 -21.50 19.54 -15.25
N PRO A 128 -22.70 19.08 -15.66
CA PRO A 128 -22.87 18.00 -16.66
C PRO A 128 -22.13 18.28 -17.97
N LYS A 129 -22.10 19.53 -18.44
CA LYS A 129 -21.41 19.90 -19.70
C LYS A 129 -19.90 19.73 -19.60
N THR A 130 -19.35 19.88 -18.40
CA THR A 130 -17.92 19.67 -18.13
C THR A 130 -17.57 18.18 -18.07
N VAL A 131 -18.50 17.32 -17.63
CA VAL A 131 -18.33 15.86 -17.66
C VAL A 131 -18.35 15.36 -19.11
N GLU A 132 -19.35 15.73 -19.90
CA GLU A 132 -19.47 15.31 -21.31
C GLU A 132 -18.26 15.75 -22.14
N ARG A 133 -17.80 17.00 -21.97
CA ARG A 133 -16.59 17.50 -22.66
C ARG A 133 -15.34 16.70 -22.30
N ARG A 134 -15.21 16.26 -21.04
CA ARG A 134 -14.10 15.40 -20.61
C ARG A 134 -14.19 14.02 -21.25
N GLU A 135 -15.37 13.41 -21.25
CA GLU A 135 -15.57 12.09 -21.86
C GLU A 135 -15.20 12.10 -23.34
N ARG A 136 -15.64 13.12 -24.08
CA ARG A 136 -15.27 13.27 -25.49
C ARG A 136 -13.76 13.43 -25.71
N ARG A 137 -13.07 14.25 -24.91
CA ARG A 137 -11.60 14.40 -25.00
C ARG A 137 -10.87 13.09 -24.76
N VAL A 138 -11.33 12.32 -23.78
CA VAL A 138 -10.78 11.00 -23.48
C VAL A 138 -11.03 10.04 -24.64
N GLU A 139 -12.24 10.01 -25.19
CA GLU A 139 -12.58 9.17 -26.35
C GLU A 139 -11.67 9.47 -27.56
N ASP A 140 -11.51 10.75 -27.90
CA ASP A 140 -10.64 11.18 -29.00
C ASP A 140 -9.17 10.75 -28.76
N GLY A 141 -8.66 10.93 -27.53
CA GLY A 141 -7.29 10.53 -27.19
C GLY A 141 -7.06 9.02 -27.18
N LEU A 142 -8.05 8.23 -26.76
CA LEU A 142 -7.98 6.77 -26.83
C LEU A 142 -8.07 6.27 -28.28
N ALA A 143 -8.85 6.91 -29.15
CA ALA A 143 -8.91 6.57 -30.56
C ALA A 143 -7.57 6.84 -31.27
N GLU A 144 -6.92 7.96 -30.95
CA GLU A 144 -5.57 8.27 -31.44
C GLU A 144 -4.53 7.24 -30.95
N LEU A 145 -4.62 6.82 -29.69
CA LEU A 145 -3.73 5.78 -29.15
C LEU A 145 -3.97 4.42 -29.81
N ASP A 146 -5.22 4.01 -30.08
CA ASP A 146 -5.51 2.75 -30.80
C ASP A 146 -4.90 2.77 -32.20
N GLN A 147 -5.04 3.88 -32.93
CA GLN A 147 -4.41 4.04 -34.24
C GLN A 147 -2.89 3.95 -34.13
N TRP A 148 -2.29 4.67 -33.18
CA TRP A 148 -0.85 4.64 -32.95
C TRP A 148 -0.33 3.22 -32.66
N LEU A 149 -1.02 2.45 -31.80
CA LEU A 149 -0.67 1.05 -31.50
C LEU A 149 -0.77 0.16 -32.73
N ARG A 150 -1.82 0.31 -33.54
CA ARG A 150 -2.00 -0.46 -34.77
C ARG A 150 -0.90 -0.16 -35.77
N ASP A 151 -0.48 1.10 -35.87
CA ASP A 151 0.66 1.49 -36.69
C ASP A 151 1.95 0.83 -36.18
N GLN A 152 2.18 0.76 -34.87
CA GLN A 152 3.36 0.08 -34.31
C GLN A 152 3.43 -1.40 -34.72
N VAL A 153 2.30 -2.09 -34.63
CA VAL A 153 2.22 -3.51 -35.03
C VAL A 153 2.38 -3.65 -36.54
N ALA A 154 1.76 -2.79 -37.35
CA ALA A 154 1.82 -2.85 -38.81
C ALA A 154 3.22 -2.58 -39.38
N HIS A 155 3.99 -1.67 -38.77
CA HIS A 155 5.38 -1.39 -39.15
C HIS A 155 6.37 -2.49 -38.70
N GLY A 156 5.90 -3.41 -37.84
CA GLY A 156 6.69 -4.50 -37.29
C GLY A 156 7.45 -4.10 -36.03
N LEU A 157 7.37 -4.96 -35.00
CA LEU A 157 7.93 -4.68 -33.67
C LEU A 157 9.44 -4.47 -33.68
N ALA A 158 10.18 -5.05 -34.64
CA ALA A 158 11.63 -4.92 -34.78
C ALA A 158 12.14 -3.46 -34.80
N GLN A 159 11.30 -2.51 -35.22
CA GLN A 159 11.66 -1.08 -35.21
C GLN A 159 11.67 -0.47 -33.82
N ALA A 160 10.96 -1.07 -32.85
CA ALA A 160 10.87 -0.57 -31.48
C ALA A 160 12.21 -0.56 -30.75
N GLU A 161 13.14 -1.47 -31.10
CA GLU A 161 14.50 -1.50 -30.54
C GLU A 161 15.30 -0.24 -30.89
N LYS A 162 15.04 0.34 -32.07
CA LYS A 162 15.70 1.56 -32.57
C LYS A 162 14.86 2.82 -32.31
N ALA A 163 13.65 2.67 -31.79
CA ALA A 163 12.73 3.78 -31.59
C ALA A 163 13.27 4.75 -30.52
N PRO A 164 13.33 6.07 -30.81
CA PRO A 164 13.75 7.05 -29.82
C PRO A 164 12.72 7.16 -28.69
N TYR A 165 13.17 7.44 -27.46
CA TYR A 165 12.26 7.65 -26.31
C TYR A 165 11.14 8.67 -26.60
N ARG A 166 11.47 9.72 -27.36
CA ARG A 166 10.54 10.79 -27.75
C ARG A 166 9.27 10.27 -28.43
N MET A 167 9.35 9.19 -29.19
CA MET A 167 8.19 8.59 -29.85
C MET A 167 7.11 8.15 -28.85
N TRP A 168 7.54 7.54 -27.76
CA TRP A 168 6.68 7.09 -26.66
C TRP A 168 6.19 8.26 -25.81
N ASP A 169 7.08 9.21 -25.55
CA ASP A 169 6.74 10.40 -24.76
C ASP A 169 5.74 11.31 -25.49
N ASP A 170 5.86 11.49 -26.80
CA ASP A 170 4.90 12.28 -27.59
C ASP A 170 3.50 11.63 -27.57
N ALA A 171 3.40 10.29 -27.66
CA ALA A 171 2.14 9.58 -27.49
C ALA A 171 1.57 9.75 -26.06
N ALA A 172 2.43 9.67 -25.04
CA ALA A 172 2.05 9.87 -23.65
C ALA A 172 1.57 11.31 -23.35
N ARG A 173 2.19 12.34 -23.94
CA ARG A 173 1.77 13.74 -23.79
C ARG A 173 0.37 13.97 -24.37
N ARG A 174 0.07 13.39 -25.54
CA ARG A 174 -1.27 13.46 -26.14
C ARG A 174 -2.35 12.87 -25.23
N LEU A 175 -2.06 11.78 -24.52
CA LEU A 175 -2.98 11.21 -23.52
C LEU A 175 -3.22 12.14 -22.33
N VAL A 176 -2.18 12.86 -21.87
CA VAL A 176 -2.32 13.87 -20.82
C VAL A 176 -3.23 15.01 -21.30
N ASP A 177 -2.99 15.52 -22.51
CA ASP A 177 -3.80 16.59 -23.12
C ASP A 177 -5.26 16.16 -23.33
N ALA A 178 -5.47 14.88 -23.66
CA ALA A 178 -6.78 14.23 -23.78
C ALA A 178 -7.45 13.88 -22.44
N GLN A 179 -6.82 14.18 -21.30
CA GLN A 179 -7.32 13.85 -19.94
C GLN A 179 -7.40 12.35 -19.61
N ALA A 180 -6.63 11.52 -20.34
CA ALA A 180 -6.41 10.09 -20.11
C ALA A 180 -5.02 9.81 -19.50
N GLY A 181 -4.51 10.74 -18.67
CA GLY A 181 -3.12 10.75 -18.19
C GLY A 181 -2.69 9.55 -17.35
N SER A 182 -3.62 8.73 -16.85
CA SER A 182 -3.28 7.47 -16.15
C SER A 182 -2.53 6.47 -17.04
N LEU A 183 -2.83 6.46 -18.34
CA LEU A 183 -2.19 5.60 -19.33
C LEU A 183 -0.84 6.17 -19.81
N ALA A 184 -0.59 7.47 -19.62
CA ALA A 184 0.65 8.10 -20.07
C ALA A 184 1.89 7.45 -19.43
N GLY A 185 1.80 7.09 -18.14
CA GLY A 185 2.87 6.38 -17.44
C GLY A 185 3.14 4.99 -18.03
N GLN A 186 2.08 4.26 -18.37
CA GLN A 186 2.20 2.94 -19.02
C GLN A 186 2.87 3.08 -20.39
N VAL A 187 2.42 4.02 -21.22
CA VAL A 187 2.99 4.27 -22.57
C VAL A 187 4.47 4.66 -22.50
N ARG A 188 4.88 5.52 -21.55
CA ARG A 188 6.31 5.83 -21.33
C ARG A 188 7.10 4.59 -20.91
N GLY A 189 6.49 3.71 -20.09
CA GLY A 189 7.09 2.46 -19.64
C GLY A 189 7.44 1.50 -20.78
N LEU A 190 6.68 1.53 -21.89
CA LEU A 190 6.93 0.69 -23.06
C LEU A 190 8.32 0.92 -23.67
N ALA A 191 8.87 2.14 -23.54
CA ALA A 191 10.20 2.47 -24.04
C ALA A 191 11.33 1.65 -23.40
N ALA A 192 11.10 1.07 -22.22
CA ALA A 192 12.08 0.23 -21.52
C ALA A 192 12.02 -1.25 -21.92
N ILE A 193 10.97 -1.68 -22.64
CA ILE A 193 10.75 -3.09 -22.98
C ILE A 193 11.74 -3.58 -24.05
N PRO A 194 11.99 -2.87 -25.17
CA PRO A 194 12.83 -3.38 -26.27
C PRO A 194 14.28 -3.73 -25.91
N ARG A 195 14.73 -3.40 -24.70
CA ARG A 195 16.08 -3.68 -24.19
C ARG A 195 16.15 -4.94 -23.31
N GLN A 196 15.06 -5.67 -23.19
CA GLN A 196 14.94 -6.83 -22.29
C GLN A 196 14.98 -8.15 -23.07
N PRO A 197 15.40 -9.27 -22.44
CA PRO A 197 15.22 -10.59 -23.03
C PRO A 197 13.75 -10.90 -23.30
N GLY A 198 13.45 -11.47 -24.48
CA GLY A 198 12.08 -11.81 -24.89
C GLY A 198 11.18 -10.58 -25.09
N TRP A 199 11.76 -9.41 -25.38
CA TRP A 199 10.99 -8.17 -25.49
C TRP A 199 9.91 -8.12 -26.57
N PRO A 200 9.99 -8.81 -27.74
CA PRO A 200 8.94 -8.68 -28.75
C PRO A 200 7.59 -9.17 -28.23
N ASP A 201 7.58 -10.34 -27.57
CA ASP A 201 6.38 -10.93 -27.00
C ASP A 201 5.81 -10.04 -25.89
N ARG A 202 6.69 -9.53 -25.00
CA ARG A 202 6.30 -8.63 -23.91
C ARG A 202 5.73 -7.31 -24.42
N LEU A 203 6.33 -6.72 -25.45
CA LEU A 203 5.85 -5.46 -26.02
C LEU A 203 4.48 -5.65 -26.68
N LEU A 204 4.30 -6.77 -27.40
CA LEU A 204 3.03 -7.12 -28.01
C LEU A 204 1.93 -7.37 -26.97
N GLU A 205 2.26 -8.04 -25.87
CA GLU A 205 1.35 -8.26 -24.74
C GLU A 205 0.87 -6.93 -24.15
N GLU A 206 1.79 -5.99 -23.87
CA GLU A 206 1.44 -4.67 -23.35
C GLU A 206 0.60 -3.86 -24.34
N TYR A 207 0.91 -3.91 -25.64
CA TYR A 207 0.06 -3.33 -26.69
C TYR A 207 -1.33 -3.95 -26.72
N ALA A 208 -1.43 -5.27 -26.59
CA ALA A 208 -2.70 -5.99 -26.60
C ALA A 208 -3.54 -5.61 -25.38
N LEU A 209 -2.95 -5.50 -24.18
CA LEU A 209 -3.63 -5.07 -22.97
C LEU A 209 -4.13 -3.63 -23.06
N LEU A 210 -3.30 -2.70 -23.55
CA LEU A 210 -3.71 -1.32 -23.79
C LEU A 210 -4.88 -1.26 -24.77
N ARG A 211 -4.77 -1.98 -25.89
CA ARG A 211 -5.83 -2.01 -26.91
C ARG A 211 -7.11 -2.65 -26.40
N LEU A 212 -7.00 -3.70 -25.58
CA LEU A 212 -8.14 -4.32 -24.92
C LEU A 212 -8.87 -3.28 -24.05
N LEU A 213 -8.13 -2.45 -23.31
CA LEU A 213 -8.71 -1.40 -22.47
C LEU A 213 -9.46 -0.34 -23.29
N MET A 214 -8.87 0.10 -24.41
CA MET A 214 -9.52 1.04 -25.33
C MET A 214 -10.82 0.48 -25.89
N ARG A 215 -10.81 -0.79 -26.32
CA ARG A 215 -12.02 -1.46 -26.82
C ARG A 215 -13.08 -1.63 -25.74
N ALA A 216 -12.68 -1.94 -24.51
CA ALA A 216 -13.59 -2.04 -23.38
C ALA A 216 -14.22 -0.68 -23.06
N TYR A 217 -13.45 0.40 -23.09
CA TYR A 217 -13.95 1.76 -22.84
C TYR A 217 -14.92 2.24 -23.94
N ALA A 218 -14.63 1.91 -25.21
CA ALA A 218 -15.52 2.23 -26.33
C ALA A 218 -16.86 1.48 -26.24
N ARG A 219 -16.88 0.28 -25.67
CA ARG A 219 -18.08 -0.56 -25.47
C ARG A 219 -18.58 -0.55 -24.02
N ARG A 220 -18.24 0.47 -23.24
CA ARG A 220 -18.48 0.53 -21.79
C ARG A 220 -19.94 0.33 -21.40
N ASP A 221 -20.87 0.75 -22.25
CA ASP A 221 -22.32 0.65 -21.98
C ASP A 221 -22.84 -0.79 -22.09
N GLU A 222 -22.08 -1.69 -22.71
CA GLU A 222 -22.36 -3.12 -22.80
C GLU A 222 -21.71 -3.93 -21.66
N LEU A 223 -20.86 -3.31 -20.84
CA LEU A 223 -20.13 -4.00 -19.78
C LEU A 223 -20.97 -4.09 -18.48
N PRO A 224 -20.79 -5.15 -17.67
CA PRO A 224 -21.29 -5.17 -16.30
C PRO A 224 -20.76 -3.96 -15.53
N GLU A 225 -21.58 -3.41 -14.63
CA GLU A 225 -21.29 -2.16 -13.90
C GLU A 225 -19.90 -2.14 -13.26
N GLY A 226 -19.53 -3.19 -12.51
CA GLY A 226 -18.22 -3.26 -11.87
C GLY A 226 -17.05 -3.27 -12.87
N LEU A 227 -17.20 -3.88 -14.04
CA LEU A 227 -16.16 -3.88 -15.07
C LEU A 227 -16.07 -2.53 -15.78
N ARG A 228 -17.21 -1.88 -16.02
CA ARG A 228 -17.25 -0.50 -16.54
C ARG A 228 -16.51 0.45 -15.60
N ASP A 229 -16.70 0.32 -14.29
CA ASP A 229 -16.00 1.14 -13.30
C ASP A 229 -14.49 0.86 -13.25
N THR A 230 -14.09 -0.42 -13.32
CA THR A 230 -12.67 -0.81 -13.47
C THR A 230 -12.05 -0.14 -14.71
N VAL A 231 -12.72 -0.22 -15.86
CA VAL A 231 -12.26 0.36 -17.13
C VAL A 231 -12.15 1.88 -17.03
N ARG A 232 -13.16 2.57 -16.49
CA ARG A 232 -13.13 4.02 -16.27
C ARG A 232 -11.99 4.42 -15.35
N SER A 233 -11.79 3.69 -14.25
CA SER A 233 -10.68 3.94 -13.31
C SER A 233 -9.32 3.83 -14.00
N ARG A 234 -9.11 2.77 -14.77
CA ARG A 234 -7.87 2.50 -15.51
C ARG A 234 -7.56 3.52 -16.62
N VAL A 235 -8.58 4.16 -17.20
CA VAL A 235 -8.42 5.26 -18.17
C VAL A 235 -8.12 6.59 -17.46
N GLY A 236 -8.49 6.74 -16.19
CA GLY A 236 -8.15 7.89 -15.35
C GLY A 236 -9.35 8.65 -14.81
N PHE A 237 -10.55 8.08 -14.86
CA PHE A 237 -11.70 8.62 -14.13
C PHE A 237 -11.55 8.27 -12.65
N THR A 238 -11.44 9.30 -11.81
CA THR A 238 -11.31 9.14 -10.36
C THR A 238 -12.65 9.32 -9.69
N VAL A 239 -12.93 8.45 -8.72
CA VAL A 239 -14.03 8.60 -7.76
C VAL A 239 -13.49 9.37 -6.55
N PRO A 240 -14.08 10.50 -6.15
CA PRO A 240 -13.69 11.24 -4.95
C PRO A 240 -13.75 10.35 -3.70
N GLN A 241 -12.86 10.59 -2.74
CA GLN A 241 -12.85 9.82 -1.49
C GLN A 241 -14.16 9.98 -0.73
N GLU A 242 -14.75 11.17 -0.77
CA GLU A 242 -16.01 11.48 -0.09
C GLU A 242 -17.19 10.67 -0.65
N GLU A 243 -17.21 10.44 -1.96
CA GLU A 243 -18.25 9.64 -2.61
C GLU A 243 -18.11 8.16 -2.24
N VAL A 244 -16.88 7.65 -2.20
CA VAL A 244 -16.60 6.28 -1.69
C VAL A 244 -17.00 6.17 -0.22
N LEU A 245 -16.69 7.19 0.59
CA LEU A 245 -17.10 7.24 1.98
C LEU A 245 -18.61 7.51 2.18
N ALA A 246 -19.37 7.87 1.15
CA ALA A 246 -20.82 8.05 1.29
C ALA A 246 -21.61 6.84 0.75
N GLY A 247 -21.19 6.29 -0.40
CA GLY A 247 -21.95 5.28 -1.14
C GLY A 247 -21.19 4.00 -1.50
N GLY A 248 -19.88 3.92 -1.21
CA GLY A 248 -19.09 2.71 -1.46
C GLY A 248 -19.45 1.58 -0.50
N GLU A 249 -19.33 0.34 -0.98
CA GLU A 249 -19.60 -0.88 -0.20
C GLU A 249 -18.83 -0.86 1.13
N ARG A 250 -19.54 -1.12 2.23
CA ARG A 250 -19.00 -1.14 3.58
C ARG A 250 -18.77 -2.54 4.09
N VAL A 251 -17.54 -2.79 4.53
CA VAL A 251 -17.15 -4.05 5.14
C VAL A 251 -16.43 -3.78 6.45
N ARG A 252 -17.09 -4.09 7.55
CA ARG A 252 -16.43 -4.20 8.86
C ARG A 252 -15.84 -5.59 9.05
N ASP A 253 -14.56 -5.62 9.36
CA ASP A 253 -13.82 -6.83 9.69
C ASP A 253 -12.64 -6.46 10.61
N ARG A 254 -11.94 -7.47 11.09
CA ARG A 254 -10.59 -7.31 11.61
C ARG A 254 -9.61 -7.52 10.47
N TRP A 255 -8.82 -6.50 10.15
CA TRP A 255 -7.95 -6.47 9.00
C TRP A 255 -6.51 -6.65 9.45
N TRP A 256 -5.86 -7.71 8.98
CA TRP A 256 -4.40 -7.82 9.10
C TRP A 256 -3.74 -6.90 8.10
N VAL A 257 -2.76 -6.12 8.55
CA VAL A 257 -1.90 -5.33 7.67
C VAL A 257 -0.75 -6.23 7.20
N THR A 258 -0.85 -6.73 5.97
CA THR A 258 0.00 -7.82 5.47
C THR A 258 1.24 -7.32 4.73
N GLY A 259 1.25 -6.08 4.25
CA GLY A 259 2.42 -5.53 3.60
C GLY A 259 2.30 -4.07 3.23
N VAL A 260 3.45 -3.41 3.09
CA VAL A 260 3.55 -2.02 2.63
C VAL A 260 4.59 -1.93 1.53
N ARG A 261 4.31 -1.11 0.51
CA ARG A 261 5.28 -0.81 -0.55
C ARG A 261 5.19 0.66 -0.93
N ASP A 262 6.31 1.35 -0.77
CA ASP A 262 6.46 2.73 -1.22
C ASP A 262 7.09 2.76 -2.61
N THR A 263 6.57 3.61 -3.49
CA THR A 263 7.09 3.83 -4.84
C THR A 263 7.14 5.33 -5.11
N ALA A 264 8.34 5.84 -5.42
CA ALA A 264 8.53 7.21 -5.85
C ALA A 264 8.24 7.34 -7.36
N GLN A 265 7.41 8.31 -7.73
CA GLN A 265 7.02 8.64 -9.11
C GLN A 265 7.20 10.14 -9.32
N GLU A 266 8.31 10.54 -9.93
CA GLU A 266 8.68 11.95 -10.15
C GLU A 266 8.65 12.78 -8.85
N LEU A 267 7.60 13.58 -8.65
CA LEU A 267 7.40 14.45 -7.49
C LEU A 267 6.44 13.85 -6.44
N LEU A 268 5.91 12.65 -6.65
CA LEU A 268 4.92 12.03 -5.76
C LEU A 268 5.42 10.69 -5.25
N THR A 269 5.35 10.45 -3.94
CA THR A 269 5.53 9.11 -3.38
C THR A 269 4.16 8.49 -3.13
N THR A 270 3.96 7.27 -3.64
CA THR A 270 2.76 6.48 -3.41
C THR A 270 3.08 5.33 -2.46
N ARG A 271 2.32 5.22 -1.38
CA ARG A 271 2.32 4.07 -0.47
C ARG A 271 1.14 3.18 -0.77
N ARG A 272 1.42 1.90 -0.94
CA ARG A 272 0.44 0.82 -1.07
C ARG A 272 0.47 0.00 0.20
N VAL A 273 -0.66 -0.12 0.87
CA VAL A 273 -0.81 -1.00 2.02
C VAL A 273 -1.82 -2.09 1.70
N TRP A 274 -1.39 -3.34 1.85
CA TRP A 274 -2.22 -4.52 1.65
C TRP A 274 -2.82 -4.95 2.98
N LEU A 275 -4.11 -5.26 2.94
CA LEU A 275 -4.89 -5.74 4.08
C LEU A 275 -5.55 -7.08 3.73
N LEU A 276 -5.76 -7.93 4.72
CA LEU A 276 -6.55 -9.16 4.61
C LEU A 276 -7.57 -9.25 5.74
N GLY A 277 -8.85 -9.34 5.39
CA GLY A 277 -9.94 -9.51 6.35
C GLY A 277 -9.89 -10.88 7.03
N ARG A 278 -9.90 -10.91 8.36
CA ARG A 278 -9.79 -12.13 9.16
C ARG A 278 -11.00 -13.04 8.97
N ARG A 279 -12.21 -12.48 9.01
CA ARG A 279 -13.46 -13.24 8.87
C ARG A 279 -13.86 -13.39 7.41
N THR A 280 -13.77 -12.30 6.65
CA THR A 280 -14.24 -12.24 5.27
C THR A 280 -13.27 -12.85 4.27
N ARG A 281 -11.99 -13.03 4.66
CA ARG A 281 -10.89 -13.42 3.76
C ARG A 281 -10.73 -12.47 2.57
N ARG A 282 -11.28 -11.26 2.65
CA ARG A 282 -11.27 -10.29 1.57
C ARG A 282 -9.93 -9.54 1.54
N PRO A 283 -9.24 -9.46 0.39
CA PRO A 283 -8.10 -8.58 0.26
C PRO A 283 -8.55 -7.12 0.11
N ALA A 284 -7.75 -6.19 0.61
CA ALA A 284 -7.95 -4.76 0.36
C ALA A 284 -6.62 -4.01 0.14
N LEU A 285 -6.69 -2.92 -0.61
CA LEU A 285 -5.58 -2.02 -0.91
C LEU A 285 -5.92 -0.61 -0.45
N VAL A 286 -5.13 -0.07 0.48
CA VAL A 286 -5.18 1.35 0.85
C VAL A 286 -4.03 2.09 0.18
N LEU A 287 -4.35 3.21 -0.47
CA LEU A 287 -3.38 4.08 -1.15
C LEU A 287 -3.22 5.40 -0.42
N SER A 288 -1.97 5.77 -0.14
CA SER A 288 -1.60 7.08 0.41
C SER A 288 -0.59 7.76 -0.50
N PHE A 289 -0.69 9.08 -0.62
CA PHE A 289 0.14 9.87 -1.53
C PHE A 289 0.81 11.00 -0.75
N ALA A 290 2.09 11.23 -1.01
CA ALA A 290 2.86 12.32 -0.42
C ALA A 290 3.60 13.11 -1.51
N ALA A 291 3.32 14.42 -1.57
CA ALA A 291 4.09 15.38 -2.34
C ALA A 291 5.43 15.70 -1.64
N PRO A 292 6.39 16.37 -2.30
CA PRO A 292 7.69 16.64 -1.72
C PRO A 292 7.53 17.49 -0.45
N GLY A 293 8.14 17.05 0.66
CA GLY A 293 8.04 17.72 1.95
C GLY A 293 6.82 17.35 2.80
N THR A 294 5.94 16.46 2.32
CA THR A 294 4.84 15.88 3.11
C THR A 294 5.16 14.44 3.51
N SER A 295 4.62 13.96 4.63
CA SER A 295 4.78 12.58 5.08
C SER A 295 3.64 11.70 4.58
N LEU A 296 3.97 10.44 4.27
CA LEU A 296 2.97 9.40 4.01
C LEU A 296 2.19 9.07 5.28
N ASP A 297 0.96 8.62 5.11
CA ASP A 297 0.18 8.01 6.18
C ASP A 297 0.91 6.74 6.69
N SER A 298 1.06 6.66 8.01
CA SER A 298 1.73 5.57 8.74
C SER A 298 0.77 4.86 9.71
N SER A 299 -0.54 5.09 9.59
CA SER A 299 -1.56 4.55 10.51
C SER A 299 -1.85 3.06 10.31
N LEU A 300 -1.33 2.44 9.24
CA LEU A 300 -1.45 1.01 8.95
C LEU A 300 -0.08 0.36 9.06
N ILE A 301 0.14 -0.37 10.14
CA ILE A 301 1.45 -0.93 10.52
C ILE A 301 1.49 -2.41 10.16
N VAL A 302 2.44 -2.83 9.32
CA VAL A 302 2.57 -4.24 8.92
C VAL A 302 2.77 -5.14 10.13
N GLY A 303 2.09 -6.29 10.14
CA GLY A 303 2.11 -7.23 11.27
C GLY A 303 1.10 -6.92 12.35
N THR A 304 0.22 -5.94 12.16
CA THR A 304 -0.86 -5.62 13.10
C THR A 304 -2.24 -6.04 12.57
N GLU A 305 -3.22 -6.14 13.47
CA GLU A 305 -4.64 -6.32 13.21
C GLU A 305 -5.39 -5.06 13.65
N ILE A 306 -6.31 -4.56 12.80
CA ILE A 306 -7.17 -3.42 13.12
C ILE A 306 -8.65 -3.83 12.98
N ASP A 307 -9.50 -3.52 13.96
CA ASP A 307 -10.96 -3.57 13.77
C ASP A 307 -11.40 -2.27 13.09
N ALA A 308 -11.84 -2.39 11.84
CA ALA A 308 -12.17 -1.23 11.02
C ALA A 308 -13.28 -1.55 10.02
N GLU A 309 -14.08 -0.53 9.73
CA GLU A 309 -14.95 -0.50 8.56
C GLU A 309 -14.18 0.08 7.37
N LEU A 310 -14.10 -0.70 6.29
CA LEU A 310 -13.54 -0.24 5.02
C LEU A 310 -14.65 0.11 4.03
N ALA A 311 -14.42 1.18 3.28
CA ALA A 311 -15.23 1.62 2.16
C ALA A 311 -14.52 1.29 0.85
N PHE A 312 -15.08 0.40 0.04
CA PHE A 312 -14.46 -0.01 -1.22
C PHE A 312 -14.81 0.92 -2.37
N TYR A 313 -13.81 1.21 -3.19
CA TYR A 313 -14.00 1.87 -4.47
C TYR A 313 -14.80 0.95 -5.40
N PRO A 314 -15.67 1.51 -6.27
CA PRO A 314 -16.35 0.73 -7.28
C PRO A 314 -15.32 0.11 -8.26
N GLY A 315 -15.63 -1.09 -8.72
CA GLY A 315 -14.75 -1.89 -9.57
C GLY A 315 -14.96 -3.39 -9.33
N THR A 316 -14.42 -4.20 -10.23
CA THR A 316 -14.40 -5.66 -10.10
C THR A 316 -12.99 -6.20 -10.35
N PRO A 317 -12.44 -7.07 -9.47
CA PRO A 317 -12.88 -7.22 -8.09
C PRO A 317 -12.63 -5.92 -7.29
N PRO A 318 -13.53 -5.54 -6.36
CA PRO A 318 -13.35 -4.35 -5.53
C PRO A 318 -12.20 -4.57 -4.53
N LEU A 319 -11.03 -4.03 -4.87
CA LEU A 319 -9.78 -4.20 -4.11
C LEU A 319 -9.37 -2.92 -3.37
N ARG A 320 -9.43 -1.77 -4.04
CA ARG A 320 -9.05 -0.49 -3.45
C ARG A 320 -10.09 -0.04 -2.42
N ALA A 321 -9.64 0.40 -1.26
CA ALA A 321 -10.52 0.84 -0.18
C ALA A 321 -9.98 2.08 0.56
N LEU A 322 -10.86 2.68 1.36
CA LEU A 322 -10.55 3.69 2.37
C LEU A 322 -10.92 3.14 3.74
N VAL A 323 -10.14 3.49 4.76
CA VAL A 323 -10.56 3.27 6.15
C VAL A 323 -11.64 4.29 6.47
N ALA A 324 -12.88 3.84 6.66
CA ALA A 324 -14.01 4.70 6.97
C ALA A 324 -14.08 4.98 8.47
N GLU A 325 -13.96 3.93 9.28
CA GLU A 325 -14.00 4.01 10.74
C GLU A 325 -13.09 2.95 11.36
N ARG A 326 -12.50 3.26 12.53
CA ARG A 326 -11.71 2.34 13.34
C ARG A 326 -12.39 2.13 14.69
N HIS A 327 -12.33 0.90 15.19
CA HIS A 327 -12.96 0.50 16.44
C HIS A 327 -11.92 -0.10 17.39
N GLY A 328 -11.26 0.75 18.18
CA GLY A 328 -10.31 0.32 19.22
C GLY A 328 -8.83 0.41 18.81
N ALA A 329 -7.97 -0.11 19.69
CA ALA A 329 -6.52 -0.07 19.54
C ALA A 329 -6.00 -1.06 18.50
N VAL A 330 -4.86 -0.73 17.90
CA VAL A 330 -4.15 -1.62 16.98
C VAL A 330 -3.44 -2.71 17.78
N ALA A 331 -3.74 -3.97 17.48
CA ALA A 331 -3.13 -5.13 18.14
C ALA A 331 -2.10 -5.81 17.22
N PRO A 332 -1.07 -6.50 17.74
CA PRO A 332 -0.26 -7.40 16.93
C PRO A 332 -1.12 -8.49 16.28
N GLY A 333 -0.82 -8.84 15.03
CA GLY A 333 -1.61 -9.79 14.28
C GLY A 333 -0.77 -10.56 13.26
N ARG A 334 -0.82 -11.88 13.35
CA ARG A 334 -0.32 -12.76 12.30
C ARG A 334 -1.47 -13.18 11.39
N PRO A 335 -1.38 -12.96 10.08
CA PRO A 335 -2.44 -13.36 9.17
C PRO A 335 -2.49 -14.87 9.00
N ALA A 336 -3.69 -15.43 8.92
CA ALA A 336 -3.87 -16.78 8.38
C ALA A 336 -3.73 -16.72 6.86
N GLY A 337 -2.92 -17.60 6.26
CA GLY A 337 -2.64 -17.58 4.83
C GLY A 337 -3.48 -18.58 4.05
N THR A 338 -2.99 -18.95 2.88
CA THR A 338 -3.50 -20.06 2.05
C THR A 338 -2.32 -20.85 1.50
N SER A 339 -2.57 -22.03 0.93
CA SER A 339 -1.58 -22.75 0.11
C SER A 339 -1.27 -21.98 -1.18
N VAL A 340 -0.20 -22.39 -1.88
CA VAL A 340 0.14 -21.83 -3.19
C VAL A 340 -1.01 -22.04 -4.18
N GLN A 341 -1.58 -23.24 -4.21
CA GLN A 341 -2.71 -23.52 -5.11
C GLN A 341 -3.95 -22.68 -4.79
N GLY A 342 -4.31 -22.53 -3.50
CA GLY A 342 -5.45 -21.69 -3.12
C GLY A 342 -5.24 -20.21 -3.49
N PHE A 343 -4.00 -19.71 -3.39
CA PHE A 343 -3.66 -18.39 -3.88
C PHE A 343 -3.78 -18.28 -5.41
N LEU A 344 -3.30 -19.27 -6.16
CA LEU A 344 -3.40 -19.28 -7.63
C LEU A 344 -4.86 -19.33 -8.10
N ASP A 345 -5.73 -20.07 -7.42
CA ASP A 345 -7.17 -20.11 -7.69
C ASP A 345 -7.83 -18.74 -7.42
N GLU A 346 -7.48 -18.08 -6.31
CA GLU A 346 -7.94 -16.72 -5.99
C GLU A 346 -7.49 -15.71 -7.06
N HIS A 347 -6.21 -15.74 -7.42
CA HIS A 347 -5.65 -14.87 -8.44
C HIS A 347 -6.29 -15.12 -9.81
N ALA A 348 -6.49 -16.38 -10.21
CA ALA A 348 -7.16 -16.72 -11.46
C ALA A 348 -8.60 -16.19 -11.50
N ALA A 349 -9.35 -16.31 -10.40
CA ALA A 349 -10.70 -15.76 -10.28
C ALA A 349 -10.72 -14.22 -10.29
N ALA A 350 -9.68 -13.57 -9.79
CA ALA A 350 -9.51 -12.12 -9.88
C ALA A 350 -9.19 -11.69 -11.31
N LEU A 351 -8.24 -12.36 -11.97
CA LEU A 351 -7.80 -12.09 -13.34
C LEU A 351 -8.93 -12.31 -14.36
N ALA A 352 -9.79 -13.31 -14.15
CA ALA A 352 -10.98 -13.54 -14.97
C ALA A 352 -11.99 -12.38 -14.89
N ARG A 353 -12.00 -11.61 -13.80
CA ARG A 353 -12.87 -10.44 -13.60
C ARG A 353 -12.23 -9.13 -14.07
N ASP A 354 -10.91 -9.02 -13.95
CA ASP A 354 -10.12 -7.88 -14.41
C ASP A 354 -8.83 -8.35 -15.11
N PRO A 355 -8.85 -8.42 -16.46
CA PRO A 355 -7.72 -8.88 -17.25
C PRO A 355 -6.46 -8.00 -17.16
N TRP A 356 -6.58 -6.79 -16.61
CA TRP A 356 -5.47 -5.84 -16.51
C TRP A 356 -4.86 -5.80 -15.11
N LEU A 357 -5.21 -6.73 -14.22
CA LEU A 357 -4.57 -6.86 -12.90
C LEU A 357 -3.07 -7.09 -13.09
N ASP A 358 -2.27 -6.12 -12.66
CA ASP A 358 -0.80 -6.20 -12.70
C ASP A 358 -0.22 -6.70 -11.37
N ARG A 359 -1.02 -6.59 -10.30
CA ARG A 359 -0.64 -6.88 -8.91
C ARG A 359 -1.79 -7.50 -8.14
N TRP A 360 -1.48 -8.51 -7.34
CA TRP A 360 -2.43 -9.14 -6.42
C TRP A 360 -1.76 -9.44 -5.08
N PRO A 361 -2.41 -9.18 -3.94
CA PRO A 361 -1.84 -9.54 -2.64
C PRO A 361 -1.83 -11.06 -2.48
N ALA A 362 -0.71 -11.60 -2.02
CA ALA A 362 -0.58 -12.99 -1.63
C ALA A 362 -0.32 -13.06 -0.12
N THR A 363 -0.96 -13.99 0.57
CA THR A 363 -0.61 -14.35 1.95
C THR A 363 -0.58 -15.87 2.04
N LEU A 364 0.61 -16.43 2.00
CA LEU A 364 0.86 -17.86 1.96
C LEU A 364 1.23 -18.35 3.36
N GLU A 365 0.64 -19.47 3.78
CA GLU A 365 0.98 -20.08 5.06
C GLU A 365 1.86 -21.31 4.89
N ASN A 366 2.66 -21.60 5.92
CA ASN A 366 3.50 -22.79 6.00
C ASN A 366 4.44 -22.98 4.79
N VAL A 367 4.92 -21.88 4.20
CA VAL A 367 5.83 -21.92 3.06
C VAL A 367 7.28 -21.90 3.49
N ARG A 368 8.13 -22.60 2.74
CA ARG A 368 9.59 -22.61 2.93
C ARG A 368 10.26 -21.96 1.74
N LEU A 369 11.47 -21.45 1.96
CA LEU A 369 12.33 -20.97 0.88
C LEU A 369 13.05 -22.16 0.25
N ALA A 370 13.01 -22.24 -1.08
CA ALA A 370 13.76 -23.21 -1.84
C ALA A 370 14.53 -22.52 -2.97
N ARG A 371 15.52 -23.22 -3.53
CA ARG A 371 16.17 -22.83 -4.79
C ARG A 371 15.66 -23.72 -5.90
N ALA A 372 15.19 -23.10 -6.98
CA ALA A 372 14.93 -23.80 -8.23
C ALA A 372 16.24 -24.32 -8.84
N ALA A 373 16.15 -25.26 -9.79
CA ALA A 373 17.32 -25.82 -10.47
C ALA A 373 18.20 -24.75 -11.15
N GLY A 374 17.60 -23.62 -11.58
CA GLY A 374 18.31 -22.47 -12.14
C GLY A 374 18.99 -21.55 -11.12
N GLY A 375 18.88 -21.84 -9.82
CA GLY A 375 19.48 -21.05 -8.74
C GLY A 375 18.59 -19.96 -8.15
N ASP A 376 17.49 -19.62 -8.84
CA ASP A 376 16.50 -18.63 -8.39
C ASP A 376 15.75 -19.11 -7.14
N LEU A 377 15.40 -18.16 -6.27
CA LEU A 377 14.61 -18.45 -5.07
C LEU A 377 13.13 -18.65 -5.41
N ALA A 378 12.50 -19.56 -4.69
CA ALA A 378 11.07 -19.81 -4.73
C ALA A 378 10.53 -19.96 -3.30
N VAL A 379 9.23 -19.70 -3.13
CA VAL A 379 8.48 -20.22 -2.00
C VAL A 379 7.85 -21.54 -2.39
N VAL A 380 7.87 -22.51 -1.48
CA VAL A 380 7.28 -23.83 -1.67
C VAL A 380 6.39 -24.13 -0.49
N ASP A 381 5.16 -24.57 -0.73
CA ASP A 381 4.25 -24.99 0.34
C ASP A 381 4.41 -26.47 0.72
N GLY A 382 3.60 -26.95 1.66
CA GLY A 382 3.64 -28.33 2.12
C GLY A 382 3.26 -29.38 1.08
N ALA A 383 2.58 -28.99 -0.01
CA ALA A 383 2.24 -29.88 -1.13
C ALA A 383 3.36 -29.96 -2.18
N GLY A 384 4.37 -29.09 -2.10
CA GLY A 384 5.45 -28.99 -3.07
C GLY A 384 5.17 -28.02 -4.21
N ASP A 385 4.04 -27.30 -4.16
CA ASP A 385 3.71 -26.26 -5.13
C ASP A 385 4.59 -25.03 -4.87
N ALA A 386 5.07 -24.41 -5.95
CA ALA A 386 6.10 -23.39 -5.86
C ALA A 386 5.76 -22.11 -6.62
N LEU A 387 6.10 -20.95 -6.03
CA LEU A 387 6.04 -19.65 -6.71
C LEU A 387 7.43 -19.01 -6.77
N PRO A 388 7.83 -18.44 -7.92
CA PRO A 388 9.09 -17.72 -8.03
C PRO A 388 9.09 -16.48 -7.13
N LEU A 389 10.18 -16.31 -6.37
CA LEU A 389 10.39 -15.14 -5.54
C LEU A 389 11.19 -14.08 -6.30
N ARG A 390 10.78 -12.83 -6.13
CA ARG A 390 11.51 -11.66 -6.61
C ARG A 390 11.94 -10.81 -5.42
N LEU A 391 13.15 -11.05 -4.95
CA LEU A 391 13.72 -10.34 -3.81
C LEU A 391 15.15 -9.90 -4.16
N GLY A 392 15.47 -8.64 -3.86
CA GLY A 392 16.82 -8.10 -4.07
C GLY A 392 17.81 -8.60 -3.02
N ASP A 393 17.40 -8.59 -1.75
CA ASP A 393 18.21 -9.04 -0.61
C ASP A 393 17.49 -10.18 0.14
N PRO A 394 17.92 -11.44 -0.04
CA PRO A 394 17.26 -12.58 0.59
C PRO A 394 17.72 -12.83 2.03
N TRP A 395 18.75 -12.16 2.53
CA TRP A 395 19.43 -12.59 3.75
C TRP A 395 18.57 -12.47 4.99
N ARG A 396 17.78 -11.39 5.12
CA ARG A 396 16.86 -11.22 6.26
C ARG A 396 15.80 -12.32 6.30
N LEU A 397 15.25 -12.66 5.13
CA LEU A 397 14.22 -13.68 4.99
C LEU A 397 14.77 -15.10 5.23
N LEU A 398 15.96 -15.39 4.69
CA LEU A 398 16.68 -16.65 4.94
C LEU A 398 17.01 -16.82 6.43
N ALA A 399 17.54 -15.76 7.07
CA ALA A 399 17.88 -15.76 8.49
C ALA A 399 16.66 -15.97 9.37
N LEU A 400 15.54 -15.29 9.09
CA LEU A 400 14.28 -15.50 9.80
C LEU A 400 13.80 -16.94 9.67
N SER A 401 13.81 -17.48 8.45
CA SER A 401 13.24 -18.81 8.21
C SER A 401 14.06 -19.93 8.84
N GLY A 402 15.40 -19.82 8.87
CA GLY A 402 16.28 -20.93 9.25
C GLY A 402 16.09 -22.20 8.40
N GLY A 403 15.42 -22.11 7.24
CA GLY A 403 14.95 -23.26 6.45
C GLY A 403 13.60 -23.86 6.90
N GLY A 404 13.04 -23.38 8.01
CA GLY A 404 11.71 -23.71 8.51
C GLY A 404 10.57 -23.00 7.77
N PRO A 405 9.31 -23.41 8.03
CA PRO A 405 8.14 -22.79 7.43
C PRO A 405 7.88 -21.39 8.02
N VAL A 406 7.42 -20.48 7.17
CA VAL A 406 6.96 -19.14 7.56
C VAL A 406 5.58 -18.88 6.97
N THR A 407 4.84 -17.96 7.57
CA THR A 407 3.76 -17.26 6.85
C THR A 407 4.38 -16.10 6.09
N MET A 408 4.07 -15.94 4.81
CA MET A 408 4.64 -14.91 3.96
C MET A 408 3.57 -14.11 3.25
N ALA A 409 3.64 -12.79 3.36
CA ALA A 409 2.81 -11.89 2.58
C ALA A 409 3.65 -11.17 1.52
N GLY A 410 3.06 -10.95 0.36
CA GLY A 410 3.74 -10.32 -0.76
C GLY A 410 2.82 -9.81 -1.84
N GLU A 411 3.42 -9.20 -2.84
CA GLU A 411 2.75 -8.74 -4.05
C GLU A 411 3.09 -9.67 -5.21
N TRP A 412 2.09 -10.39 -5.70
CA TRP A 412 2.21 -11.19 -6.90
C TRP A 412 2.14 -10.31 -8.15
N SER A 413 2.92 -10.68 -9.16
CA SER A 413 2.95 -10.02 -10.47
C SER A 413 3.47 -11.01 -11.51
N PRO A 414 3.41 -10.67 -12.82
CA PRO A 414 3.88 -11.58 -13.87
C PRO A 414 5.35 -12.02 -13.78
N ARG A 415 6.20 -11.29 -13.02
CA ARG A 415 7.61 -11.69 -12.79
C ARG A 415 7.85 -12.27 -11.39
N GLY A 416 6.81 -12.79 -10.74
CA GLY A 416 6.90 -13.51 -9.47
C GLY A 416 6.47 -12.70 -8.25
N LEU A 417 6.51 -13.37 -7.09
CA LEU A 417 6.11 -12.88 -5.78
C LEU A 417 7.18 -11.97 -5.21
N GLY A 418 6.88 -10.68 -5.04
CA GLY A 418 7.69 -9.75 -4.27
C GLY A 418 7.31 -9.82 -2.79
N PRO A 419 8.11 -10.42 -1.90
CA PRO A 419 7.73 -10.54 -0.50
C PRO A 419 7.79 -9.18 0.20
N LEU A 420 6.83 -8.93 1.08
CA LEU A 420 6.66 -7.67 1.82
C LEU A 420 6.78 -7.87 3.33
N ALA A 421 6.37 -9.05 3.83
CA ALA A 421 6.50 -9.42 5.23
C ALA A 421 6.53 -10.94 5.39
N ALA A 422 7.16 -11.39 6.47
CA ALA A 422 7.15 -12.79 6.87
C ALA A 422 7.00 -12.91 8.39
N TRP A 423 6.30 -13.95 8.84
CA TRP A 423 6.10 -14.30 10.24
C TRP A 423 6.62 -15.71 10.50
N HIS A 424 7.49 -15.84 11.50
CA HIS A 424 7.95 -17.11 12.06
C HIS A 424 7.37 -17.28 13.47
N ASP A 425 7.06 -18.52 13.85
CA ASP A 425 6.39 -18.83 15.12
C ASP A 425 7.19 -18.36 16.33
N ASP A 426 8.52 -18.53 16.28
CA ASP A 426 9.42 -18.26 17.41
C ASP A 426 10.22 -16.95 17.25
N GLU A 427 10.50 -16.54 16.02
CA GLU A 427 11.42 -15.42 15.71
C GLU A 427 10.65 -14.11 15.44
N GLY A 428 9.32 -14.18 15.36
CA GLY A 428 8.44 -13.02 15.18
C GLY A 428 8.31 -12.57 13.72
N THR A 429 8.16 -11.27 13.52
CA THR A 429 7.85 -10.65 12.23
C THR A 429 9.09 -10.00 11.61
N VAL A 430 9.26 -10.13 10.30
CA VAL A 430 10.20 -9.31 9.49
C VAL A 430 9.43 -8.56 8.41
N ILE A 431 9.67 -7.26 8.31
CA ILE A 431 9.16 -6.39 7.24
C ILE A 431 10.28 -6.21 6.20
N LEU A 432 9.97 -6.44 4.92
CA LEU A 432 10.94 -6.59 3.82
C LEU A 432 11.02 -5.40 2.85
#